data_AF-A0A7C3Q196-F1
#
_entry.id   AF-A0A7C3Q196-F1
#
_cell.length_a   1.000
_cell.length_b   1.000
_cell.length_c   1.000
_cell.angle_alpha   90.00
_cell.angle_beta   90.00
_cell.angle_gamma   90.00
#
_symmetry.space_group_name_H-M   'P 1'
#
loop_
_entity.id
_entity.type
_entity.pdbx_description
1 polymer ?
#
loop_
_entity_poly.entity_id
_entity_poly.type
_entity_poly.pdbx_seq_one_letter_code
_entity_poly.pdbx_strand_id
1 'polypeptide(L)'
;MEQALLEKEISVENLSYKLEQLYELSKDEISKIIKSGGISLVIPYNNILSVDHKLAEELLNNPKKILQILSEYFTKKLSLEHKINVRVKDLPDTHKIRIRDIRSTHLGKLIETEGIIKISSEVRPVVIEVLYYHTECGGRFWYKTANFKLEKPTICEICRRTTGKFIELDKKTIDVQRLLIEELPEQIEKGEQPAQIVVILTEDLCEPKMERKTIPGTRVKVTGIVEAF
;
A
#
# COMPACT_ATOMS: atom_id res chain seq x y z
N MET A 1 3.27 1.70 22.70
CA MET A 1 4.52 2.41 23.05
C MET A 1 5.07 3.18 21.86
N GLU A 2 5.08 2.60 20.65
CA GLU A 2 5.45 3.29 19.39
C GLU A 2 4.48 4.40 18.94
N GLN A 3 3.18 4.29 19.24
CA GLN A 3 2.20 5.35 18.96
C GLN A 3 2.46 6.64 19.78
N ALA A 4 2.93 6.51 21.03
CA ALA A 4 3.16 7.64 21.93
C ALA A 4 4.50 8.36 21.68
N LEU A 5 5.44 7.72 20.99
CA LEU A 5 6.72 8.31 20.62
C LEU A 5 6.58 9.25 19.40
N LEU A 6 5.61 9.02 18.50
CA LEU A 6 5.47 9.84 17.29
C LEU A 6 4.52 11.04 17.42
N GLU A 7 3.64 11.06 18.43
CA GLU A 7 2.92 12.30 18.77
C GLU A 7 3.89 13.43 19.18
N LYS A 8 5.16 13.09 19.49
CA LYS A 8 6.22 14.05 19.82
C LYS A 8 7.00 14.61 18.62
N GLU A 9 6.95 13.99 17.43
CA GLU A 9 7.76 14.45 16.27
C GLU A 9 6.96 15.22 15.22
N ILE A 10 5.64 15.00 15.14
CA ILE A 10 4.71 15.80 14.37
C ILE A 10 3.67 16.31 15.36
N SER A 11 3.83 17.53 15.87
CA SER A 11 2.87 18.16 16.78
C SER A 11 1.45 18.02 16.20
N VAL A 12 0.55 17.36 16.93
CA VAL A 12 -0.81 16.99 16.49
C VAL A 12 -1.60 18.21 15.97
N GLU A 13 -1.38 19.39 16.57
CA GLU A 13 -1.98 20.66 16.14
C GLU A 13 -1.57 21.08 14.72
N ASN A 14 -0.33 20.79 14.29
CA ASN A 14 0.13 21.08 12.93
C ASN A 14 -0.34 20.04 11.91
N LEU A 15 -0.56 18.78 12.31
CA LEU A 15 -0.96 17.74 11.37
C LEU A 15 -2.37 18.00 10.83
N SER A 16 -3.32 18.38 11.67
CA SER A 16 -4.68 18.71 11.21
C SER A 16 -4.68 19.87 10.20
N TYR A 17 -3.88 20.91 10.45
CA TYR A 17 -3.75 22.04 9.55
C TYR A 17 -3.14 21.63 8.19
N LYS A 18 -2.07 20.84 8.22
CA LYS A 18 -1.42 20.28 7.02
C LYS A 18 -2.38 19.42 6.19
N LEU A 19 -3.16 18.56 6.85
CA LEU A 19 -4.16 17.72 6.17
C LEU A 19 -5.25 18.56 5.49
N GLU A 20 -5.66 19.66 6.12
CA GLU A 20 -6.63 20.59 5.52
C GLU A 20 -6.05 21.31 4.30
N GLN A 21 -4.80 21.77 4.35
CA GLN A 21 -4.14 22.34 3.18
C GLN A 21 -4.02 21.31 2.03
N LEU A 22 -3.69 20.06 2.36
CA LEU A 22 -3.61 19.00 1.36
C LEU A 22 -4.97 18.66 0.75
N TYR A 23 -6.04 18.72 1.56
CA TYR A 23 -7.41 18.59 1.07
C TYR A 23 -7.75 19.67 0.04
N GLU A 24 -7.42 20.93 0.34
CA GLU A 24 -7.62 22.07 -0.56
C GLU A 24 -6.88 21.87 -1.90
N LEU A 25 -5.63 21.40 -1.87
CA LEU A 25 -4.84 21.07 -3.06
C LEU A 25 -5.34 19.85 -3.83
N SER A 26 -6.20 19.02 -3.23
CA SER A 26 -6.71 17.76 -3.81
C SER A 26 -8.15 17.85 -4.30
N LYS A 27 -8.79 19.03 -4.24
CA LYS A 27 -10.22 19.24 -4.57
C LYS A 27 -10.62 18.74 -5.96
N ASP A 28 -9.77 18.94 -6.96
CA ASP A 28 -10.03 18.50 -8.33
C ASP A 28 -10.11 16.98 -8.42
N GLU A 29 -9.19 16.28 -7.75
CA GLU A 29 -9.16 14.83 -7.74
C GLU A 29 -10.30 14.25 -6.89
N ILE A 30 -10.56 14.84 -5.72
CA ILE A 30 -11.70 14.51 -4.86
C ILE A 30 -13.01 14.61 -5.63
N SER A 31 -13.19 15.66 -6.43
CA SER A 31 -14.39 15.85 -7.25
C SER A 31 -14.58 14.73 -8.28
N LYS A 32 -13.49 14.19 -8.85
CA LYS A 32 -13.56 13.05 -9.78
C LYS A 32 -13.98 11.77 -9.07
N ILE A 33 -13.47 11.55 -7.85
CA ILE A 33 -13.80 10.37 -7.03
C ILE A 33 -15.28 10.37 -6.68
N ILE A 34 -15.80 11.49 -6.17
CA ILE A 34 -17.22 11.63 -5.81
C ILE A 34 -18.12 11.35 -7.02
N LYS A 35 -17.74 11.85 -8.21
CA LYS A 35 -18.51 11.63 -9.45
C LYS A 35 -18.44 10.19 -9.96
N SER A 36 -17.28 9.54 -9.82
CA SER A 36 -17.05 8.19 -10.34
C SER A 36 -17.41 7.08 -9.35
N GLY A 37 -17.68 7.42 -8.09
CA GLY A 37 -17.80 6.44 -7.01
C GLY A 37 -16.50 5.67 -6.76
N GLY A 38 -15.36 6.20 -7.20
CA GLY A 38 -14.07 5.55 -7.04
C GLY A 38 -13.65 5.45 -5.57
N ILE A 39 -12.77 4.51 -5.25
CA ILE A 39 -12.20 4.37 -3.90
C ILE A 39 -10.73 4.79 -3.84
N SER A 40 -10.21 5.49 -4.86
CA SER A 40 -8.79 5.85 -4.97
C SER A 40 -8.58 7.34 -5.17
N LEU A 41 -7.79 7.96 -4.29
CA LEU A 41 -7.36 9.36 -4.36
C LEU A 41 -5.90 9.47 -4.75
N VAL A 42 -5.64 9.95 -5.97
CA VAL A 42 -4.29 10.10 -6.52
C VAL A 42 -3.75 11.50 -6.26
N ILE A 43 -2.75 11.61 -5.39
CA ILE A 43 -2.13 12.88 -4.99
C ILE A 43 -0.73 12.98 -5.59
N PRO A 44 -0.39 14.05 -6.32
CA PRO A 44 1.00 14.31 -6.72
C PRO A 44 1.89 14.53 -5.50
N TYR A 45 3.09 13.94 -5.48
CA TYR A 45 4.04 14.12 -4.38
C TYR A 45 4.36 15.60 -4.10
N ASN A 46 4.46 16.41 -5.17
CA ASN A 46 4.70 17.85 -5.04
C ASN A 46 3.64 18.59 -4.24
N ASN A 47 2.39 18.11 -4.23
CA ASN A 47 1.34 18.71 -3.39
C ASN A 47 1.65 18.47 -1.91
N ILE A 48 2.08 17.26 -1.55
CA ILE A 48 2.45 16.90 -0.17
C ILE A 48 3.71 17.68 0.26
N LEU A 49 4.70 17.77 -0.64
CA LEU A 49 5.92 18.54 -0.42
C LEU A 49 5.64 20.04 -0.18
N SER A 50 4.69 20.61 -0.93
CA SER A 50 4.32 22.02 -0.79
C SER A 50 3.63 22.34 0.54
N VAL A 51 2.95 21.36 1.13
CA VAL A 51 2.31 21.47 2.44
C VAL A 51 3.35 21.38 3.55
N ASP A 52 4.21 20.35 3.51
CA ASP A 52 5.22 20.14 4.54
C ASP A 52 6.34 19.20 4.07
N HIS A 53 7.58 19.69 4.14
CA HIS A 53 8.76 18.89 3.76
C HIS A 53 8.93 17.65 4.63
N LYS A 54 8.69 17.76 5.96
CA LYS A 54 8.84 16.62 6.88
C LYS A 54 7.82 15.53 6.59
N LEU A 55 6.56 15.88 6.34
CA LEU A 55 5.51 14.95 5.95
C LEU A 55 5.85 14.22 4.65
N ALA A 56 6.37 14.96 3.66
CA ALA A 56 6.77 14.39 2.37
C ALA A 56 7.96 13.44 2.51
N GLU A 57 8.96 13.78 3.32
CA GLU A 57 10.10 12.90 3.62
C GLU A 57 9.67 11.64 4.40
N GLU A 58 8.78 11.81 5.38
CA GLU A 58 8.23 10.70 6.16
C GLU A 58 7.36 9.77 5.31
N LEU A 59 6.65 10.30 4.31
CA LEU A 59 5.91 9.49 3.34
C LEU A 59 6.86 8.59 2.54
N LEU A 60 8.05 9.06 2.19
CA LEU A 60 9.01 8.26 1.43
C LEU A 60 9.66 7.17 2.29
N ASN A 61 9.98 7.49 3.54
CA ASN A 61 10.67 6.58 4.46
C ASN A 61 9.73 5.62 5.20
N ASN A 62 8.54 6.08 5.59
CA ASN A 62 7.53 5.33 6.35
C ASN A 62 6.13 5.40 5.70
N PRO A 63 5.99 5.02 4.41
CA PRO A 63 4.76 5.20 3.63
C PRO A 63 3.53 4.56 4.23
N LYS A 64 3.64 3.34 4.79
CA LYS A 64 2.48 2.62 5.34
C LYS A 64 1.71 3.46 6.36
N LYS A 65 2.45 4.13 7.24
CA LYS A 65 1.88 4.95 8.30
C LYS A 65 1.22 6.21 7.73
N ILE A 66 1.94 6.94 6.88
CA ILE A 66 1.42 8.21 6.32
C ILE A 66 0.22 7.95 5.41
N LEU A 67 0.27 6.94 4.54
CA LEU A 67 -0.85 6.57 3.68
C LEU A 67 -2.07 6.13 4.48
N GLN A 68 -1.87 5.44 5.61
CA GLN A 68 -2.96 5.10 6.52
C GLN A 68 -3.61 6.36 7.12
N ILE A 69 -2.81 7.30 7.65
CA ILE A 69 -3.32 8.56 8.21
C ILE A 69 -4.10 9.36 7.16
N LEU A 70 -3.54 9.49 5.95
CA LEU A 70 -4.20 10.19 4.84
C LEU A 70 -5.53 9.51 4.47
N SER A 71 -5.51 8.17 4.33
CA SER A 71 -6.70 7.38 4.03
C SER A 71 -7.81 7.57 5.07
N GLU A 72 -7.48 7.51 6.36
CA GLU A 72 -8.43 7.73 7.45
C GLU A 72 -8.98 9.16 7.45
N TYR A 73 -8.12 10.16 7.26
CA TYR A 73 -8.52 11.56 7.19
C TYR A 73 -9.49 11.82 6.03
N PHE A 74 -9.13 11.42 4.81
CA PHE A 74 -9.97 11.68 3.62
C PHE A 74 -11.29 10.91 3.68
N THR A 75 -11.27 9.66 4.15
CA THR A 75 -12.51 8.88 4.34
C THR A 75 -13.47 9.60 5.28
N LYS A 76 -12.98 10.06 6.44
CA LYS A 76 -13.79 10.78 7.42
C LYS A 76 -14.24 12.15 6.91
N LYS A 77 -13.34 12.93 6.31
CA LYS A 77 -13.62 14.28 5.80
C LYS A 77 -14.70 14.26 4.72
N LEU A 78 -14.68 13.25 3.86
CA LEU A 78 -15.64 13.08 2.77
C LEU A 78 -16.92 12.33 3.19
N SER A 79 -17.02 11.89 4.45
CA SER A 79 -18.16 11.15 4.98
C SER A 79 -18.51 9.91 4.15
N LEU A 80 -17.49 9.17 3.71
CA LEU A 80 -17.66 7.97 2.88
C LEU A 80 -17.84 6.73 3.75
N GLU A 81 -18.73 5.83 3.31
CA GLU A 81 -18.97 4.55 3.99
C GLU A 81 -17.83 3.54 3.82
N HIS A 82 -16.99 3.75 2.80
CA HIS A 82 -15.86 2.88 2.47
C HIS A 82 -14.55 3.64 2.56
N LYS A 83 -13.49 2.91 2.92
CA LYS A 83 -12.13 3.44 3.01
C LYS A 83 -11.63 3.86 1.63
N ILE A 84 -11.10 5.08 1.53
CA ILE A 84 -10.36 5.54 0.35
C ILE A 84 -8.90 5.09 0.42
N ASN A 85 -8.39 4.56 -0.68
CA ASN A 85 -6.98 4.34 -0.92
C ASN A 85 -6.30 5.61 -1.43
N VAL A 86 -5.37 6.14 -0.66
CA VAL A 86 -4.55 7.27 -1.11
C VAL A 86 -3.35 6.71 -1.88
N ARG A 87 -3.15 7.21 -3.09
CA ARG A 87 -2.07 6.82 -3.99
C ARG A 87 -1.23 8.05 -4.31
N VAL A 88 0.08 7.88 -4.37
CA VAL A 88 1.00 8.99 -4.63
C VAL A 88 1.65 8.75 -5.98
N LYS A 89 1.76 9.81 -6.78
CA LYS A 89 2.44 9.79 -8.07
C LYS A 89 3.51 10.87 -8.14
N ASP A 90 4.36 10.78 -9.16
CA ASP A 90 5.38 11.77 -9.48
C ASP A 90 6.39 11.94 -8.34
N LEU A 91 6.94 10.82 -7.85
CA LEU A 91 7.96 10.81 -6.79
C LEU A 91 9.23 11.57 -7.24
N PRO A 92 10.04 12.08 -6.28
CA PRO A 92 11.30 12.72 -6.61
C PRO A 92 12.27 11.72 -7.25
N ASP A 93 13.20 12.21 -8.07
CA ASP A 93 14.14 11.37 -8.82
C ASP A 93 15.00 10.47 -7.92
N THR A 94 15.27 10.90 -6.68
CA THR A 94 15.99 10.09 -5.68
C THR A 94 15.28 8.81 -5.27
N HIS A 95 13.97 8.70 -5.53
CA HIS A 95 13.15 7.52 -5.24
C HIS A 95 12.73 6.79 -6.52
N LYS A 96 13.24 7.22 -7.69
CA LYS A 96 13.11 6.48 -8.95
C LYS A 96 14.24 5.49 -9.06
N ILE A 97 13.96 4.22 -8.78
CA ILE A 97 14.96 3.16 -8.69
C ILE A 97 14.77 2.19 -9.85
N ARG A 98 15.86 1.83 -10.56
CA ARG A 98 15.81 0.79 -11.58
C ARG A 98 15.51 -0.55 -10.92
N ILE A 99 14.82 -1.45 -11.62
CA ILE A 99 14.43 -2.76 -11.07
C ILE A 99 15.64 -3.50 -10.50
N ARG A 100 16.76 -3.52 -11.23
CA ARG A 100 18.01 -4.14 -10.77
C ARG A 100 18.64 -3.50 -9.54
N ASP A 101 18.40 -2.22 -9.28
CA ASP A 101 19.07 -1.47 -8.21
C ASP A 101 18.32 -1.56 -6.87
N ILE A 102 17.14 -2.18 -6.85
CA ILE A 102 16.36 -2.39 -5.63
C ILE A 102 17.11 -3.35 -4.70
N ARG A 103 17.42 -2.87 -3.49
CA ARG A 103 18.18 -3.55 -2.42
C ARG A 103 17.48 -3.41 -1.07
N SER A 104 17.98 -4.10 -0.05
CA SER A 104 17.49 -4.06 1.33
C SER A 104 17.38 -2.64 1.91
N THR A 105 18.19 -1.69 1.45
CA THR A 105 18.12 -0.26 1.83
C THR A 105 16.81 0.44 1.41
N HIS A 106 16.06 -0.16 0.49
CA HIS A 106 14.77 0.32 0.01
C HIS A 106 13.59 -0.39 0.69
N LEU A 107 13.85 -1.42 1.50
CA LEU A 107 12.80 -2.17 2.20
C LEU A 107 11.96 -1.24 3.07
N GLY A 108 10.63 -1.34 2.93
CA GLY A 108 9.68 -0.50 3.64
C GLY A 108 9.51 0.93 3.09
N LYS A 109 10.35 1.35 2.13
CA LYS A 109 10.29 2.69 1.53
C LYS A 109 9.36 2.73 0.32
N LEU A 110 8.88 3.93 0.00
CA LEU A 110 8.09 4.20 -1.18
C LEU A 110 9.01 4.51 -2.36
N ILE A 111 8.97 3.68 -3.41
CA ILE A 111 9.79 3.88 -4.60
C ILE A 111 8.91 3.98 -5.85
N GLU A 112 9.49 4.52 -6.91
CA GLU A 112 8.95 4.48 -8.26
C GLU A 112 9.92 3.69 -9.15
N THR A 113 9.40 2.80 -9.98
CA THR A 113 10.20 2.05 -10.96
C THR A 113 9.47 1.97 -12.30
N GLU A 114 10.22 1.83 -13.38
CA GLU A 114 9.68 1.69 -14.73
C GLU A 114 10.09 0.36 -15.35
N GLY A 115 9.22 -0.21 -16.18
CA GLY A 115 9.48 -1.48 -16.84
C GLY A 115 8.37 -1.90 -17.80
N ILE A 116 8.49 -3.11 -18.33
CA ILE A 116 7.50 -3.73 -19.22
C ILE A 116 6.86 -4.91 -18.50
N ILE A 117 5.53 -5.00 -18.53
CA ILE A 117 4.84 -6.16 -17.96
C ILE A 117 5.16 -7.39 -18.80
N LYS A 118 5.82 -8.38 -18.20
CA LYS A 118 6.12 -9.66 -18.84
C LYS A 118 5.01 -10.68 -18.65
N ILE A 119 4.51 -10.77 -17.42
CA ILE A 119 3.42 -11.69 -17.03
C ILE A 119 2.42 -10.90 -16.20
N SER A 120 1.15 -11.13 -16.48
CA SER A 120 0.03 -10.61 -15.71
C SER A 120 -0.82 -11.79 -15.27
N SER A 121 -0.96 -12.01 -13.97
CA SER A 121 -1.83 -13.07 -13.46
C SER A 121 -3.29 -12.68 -13.58
N GLU A 122 -4.18 -13.66 -13.49
CA GLU A 122 -5.58 -13.39 -13.18
C GLU A 122 -5.71 -12.75 -11.80
N VAL A 123 -6.75 -11.94 -11.63
CA VAL A 123 -7.17 -11.43 -10.33
C VAL A 123 -7.77 -12.58 -9.54
N ARG A 124 -7.30 -12.79 -8.29
CA ARG A 124 -7.85 -13.80 -7.40
C ARG A 124 -8.06 -13.24 -6.00
N PRO A 125 -9.15 -13.62 -5.31
CA PRO A 125 -9.37 -13.24 -3.93
C PRO A 125 -8.40 -13.97 -3.01
N VAL A 126 -7.76 -13.24 -2.10
CA VAL A 126 -6.82 -13.76 -1.12
C VAL A 126 -7.25 -13.34 0.28
N VAL A 127 -7.15 -14.28 1.23
CA VAL A 127 -7.42 -14.02 2.64
C VAL A 127 -6.29 -13.18 3.24
N ILE A 128 -6.63 -12.05 3.86
CA ILE A 128 -5.67 -11.15 4.53
C ILE A 128 -5.79 -11.17 6.05
N GLU A 129 -6.99 -11.45 6.57
CA GLU A 129 -7.24 -11.55 8.00
C GLU A 129 -8.22 -12.69 8.27
N VAL A 130 -7.99 -13.43 9.35
CA VAL A 130 -8.90 -14.48 9.82
C VAL A 130 -9.27 -14.20 11.26
N LEU A 131 -10.57 -14.24 11.56
CA LEU A 131 -11.09 -14.13 12.91
C LEU A 131 -11.01 -15.50 13.57
N TYR A 132 -10.24 -15.60 14.64
CA TYR A 132 -10.11 -16.81 15.43
C TYR A 132 -10.84 -16.69 16.76
N TYR A 133 -11.46 -17.79 17.19
CA TYR A 133 -11.95 -18.02 18.54
C TYR A 133 -11.02 -18.96 19.30
N HIS A 134 -10.58 -18.54 20.47
CA HIS A 134 -9.75 -19.36 21.35
C HIS A 134 -10.62 -20.11 22.37
N THR A 135 -10.54 -21.44 22.38
CA THR A 135 -11.45 -22.27 23.19
C THR A 135 -11.22 -22.17 24.69
N GLU A 136 -10.03 -21.75 25.15
CA GLU A 136 -9.74 -21.69 26.60
C GLU A 136 -10.12 -20.35 27.23
N CYS A 137 -9.78 -19.22 26.59
CA CYS A 137 -10.13 -17.91 27.12
C CYS A 137 -11.47 -17.37 26.60
N GLY A 138 -12.06 -18.01 25.59
CA GLY A 138 -13.28 -17.55 24.93
C GLY A 138 -13.08 -16.28 24.07
N GLY A 139 -11.84 -15.79 23.95
CA GLY A 139 -11.51 -14.57 23.23
C GLY A 139 -11.59 -14.73 21.71
N ARG A 140 -11.94 -13.63 21.03
CA ARG A 140 -11.97 -13.53 19.57
C ARG A 140 -11.00 -12.47 19.07
N PHE A 141 -10.11 -12.81 18.15
CA PHE A 141 -9.10 -11.88 17.63
C PHE A 141 -8.88 -12.08 16.13
N TRP A 142 -8.59 -10.99 15.44
CA TRP A 142 -8.21 -11.00 14.02
C TRP A 142 -6.72 -11.30 13.90
N TYR A 143 -6.37 -12.30 13.10
CA TYR A 143 -5.00 -12.67 12.80
C TYR A 143 -4.67 -12.35 11.35
N LYS A 144 -3.65 -11.51 11.13
CA LYS A 144 -3.21 -11.08 9.80
C LYS A 144 -2.34 -12.16 9.16
N THR A 145 -2.61 -12.47 7.90
CA THR A 145 -1.75 -13.38 7.12
C THR A 145 -0.46 -12.68 6.72
N ALA A 146 0.68 -13.38 6.82
CA ALA A 146 1.95 -12.91 6.28
C ALA A 146 2.13 -13.39 4.83
N ASN A 147 2.59 -12.52 3.93
CA ASN A 147 2.96 -12.85 2.55
C ASN A 147 1.89 -13.63 1.79
N PHE A 148 0.61 -13.30 2.01
CA PHE A 148 -0.54 -13.96 1.39
C PHE A 148 -0.62 -15.48 1.67
N LYS A 149 0.04 -15.95 2.74
CA LYS A 149 -0.03 -17.32 3.23
C LYS A 149 -0.84 -17.35 4.52
N LEU A 150 -1.85 -18.21 4.53
CA LEU A 150 -2.66 -18.43 5.72
C LEU A 150 -1.90 -19.34 6.69
N GLU A 151 -1.29 -18.72 7.69
CA GLU A 151 -0.73 -19.42 8.85
C GLU A 151 -1.72 -19.37 10.01
N LYS A 152 -1.79 -20.46 10.79
CA LYS A 152 -2.63 -20.49 11.99
C LYS A 152 -1.89 -19.83 13.15
N PRO A 153 -2.58 -19.08 14.02
CA PRO A 153 -1.97 -18.51 15.20
C PRO A 153 -1.43 -19.64 16.10
N THR A 154 -0.21 -19.48 16.57
CA THR A 154 0.42 -20.38 17.54
C THR A 154 0.21 -19.92 18.98
N ILE A 155 -0.13 -18.65 19.16
CA ILE A 155 -0.35 -18.00 20.45
C ILE A 155 -1.61 -17.13 20.38
N CYS A 156 -2.44 -17.18 21.42
CA CYS A 156 -3.61 -16.31 21.52
C CYS A 156 -3.16 -14.86 21.75
N GLU A 157 -3.61 -13.92 20.92
CA GLU A 157 -3.28 -12.50 21.09
C GLU A 157 -3.89 -11.87 22.34
N ILE A 158 -4.97 -12.47 22.87
CA ILE A 158 -5.70 -11.96 24.04
C ILE A 158 -5.08 -12.48 25.33
N CYS A 159 -5.01 -13.80 25.51
CA CYS A 159 -4.54 -14.40 26.77
C CYS A 159 -3.09 -14.88 26.74
N ARG A 160 -2.39 -14.73 25.60
CA ARG A 160 -0.98 -15.14 25.39
C ARG A 160 -0.68 -16.62 25.67
N ARG A 161 -1.70 -17.48 25.71
CA ARG A 161 -1.53 -18.93 25.86
C ARG A 161 -1.37 -19.60 24.49
N THR A 162 -0.59 -20.66 24.46
CA THR A 162 -0.36 -21.54 23.30
C THR A 162 -1.22 -22.81 23.36
N THR A 163 -1.82 -23.09 24.52
CA THR A 163 -2.75 -24.20 24.73
C THR A 163 -4.13 -23.89 24.18
N GLY A 164 -4.94 -24.93 23.94
CA GLY A 164 -6.29 -24.79 23.40
C GLY A 164 -6.34 -24.81 21.87
N LYS A 165 -7.57 -24.79 21.32
CA LYS A 165 -7.79 -24.80 19.88
C LYS A 165 -8.12 -23.38 19.40
N PHE A 166 -7.64 -23.06 18.21
CA PHE A 166 -8.04 -21.88 17.46
C PHE A 166 -9.06 -22.30 16.40
N ILE A 167 -10.30 -21.84 16.56
CA ILE A 167 -11.40 -22.12 15.63
C ILE A 167 -11.56 -20.89 14.74
N GLU A 168 -11.48 -21.09 13.42
CA GLU A 168 -11.76 -20.06 12.43
C GLU A 168 -13.26 -19.73 12.44
N LEU A 169 -13.59 -18.45 12.62
CA LEU A 169 -14.97 -17.97 12.63
C LEU A 169 -15.33 -17.21 11.36
N ASP A 170 -14.43 -16.36 10.87
CA ASP A 170 -14.66 -15.50 9.73
C ASP A 170 -13.33 -15.13 9.05
N LYS A 171 -13.38 -14.62 7.82
CA LYS A 171 -12.22 -14.22 7.04
C LYS A 171 -12.49 -12.97 6.22
N LYS A 172 -11.51 -12.07 6.16
CA LYS A 172 -11.49 -10.96 5.22
C LYS A 172 -10.63 -11.31 4.04
N THR A 173 -11.17 -11.09 2.85
CA THR A 173 -10.48 -11.29 1.58
C THR A 173 -10.34 -9.98 0.83
N ILE A 174 -9.27 -9.84 0.07
CA ILE A 174 -9.10 -8.77 -0.92
C ILE A 174 -8.72 -9.38 -2.26
N ASP A 175 -9.05 -8.68 -3.33
CA ASP A 175 -8.58 -9.05 -4.67
C ASP A 175 -7.10 -8.71 -4.84
N VAL A 176 -6.36 -9.66 -5.39
CA VAL A 176 -4.92 -9.56 -5.63
C VAL A 176 -4.59 -9.97 -7.06
N GLN A 177 -3.70 -9.20 -7.69
CA GLN A 177 -3.11 -9.52 -8.99
C GLN A 177 -1.58 -9.43 -8.90
N ARG A 178 -0.88 -10.39 -9.50
CA ARG A 178 0.59 -10.40 -9.56
C ARG A 178 1.04 -10.06 -10.96
N LEU A 179 1.93 -9.08 -11.05
CA LEU A 179 2.61 -8.71 -12.29
C LEU A 179 4.09 -9.05 -12.16
N LEU A 180 4.66 -9.66 -13.19
CA LEU A 180 6.11 -9.76 -13.36
C LEU A 180 6.53 -8.63 -14.30
N ILE A 181 7.32 -7.68 -13.80
CA ILE A 181 7.79 -6.52 -14.56
C ILE A 181 9.26 -6.71 -14.86
N GLU A 182 9.64 -6.50 -16.12
CA GLU A 182 10.99 -6.61 -16.65
C GLU A 182 11.57 -5.21 -16.93
N GLU A 183 12.88 -5.07 -16.82
CA GLU A 183 13.60 -3.84 -17.15
C GLU A 183 13.35 -3.38 -18.59
N LEU A 184 13.42 -2.06 -18.80
CA LEU A 184 13.33 -1.49 -20.13
C LEU A 184 14.56 -1.88 -20.95
N PRO A 185 14.42 -2.25 -22.24
CA PRO A 185 15.55 -2.61 -23.10
C PRO A 185 16.65 -1.54 -23.15
N GLU A 186 16.28 -0.26 -23.11
CA GLU A 186 17.21 0.87 -23.11
C GLU A 186 18.04 1.01 -21.82
N GLN A 187 17.67 0.32 -20.74
CA GLN A 187 18.38 0.34 -19.45
C GLN A 187 19.36 -0.83 -19.29
N ILE A 188 19.37 -1.79 -20.21
CA ILE A 188 20.14 -3.03 -20.11
C ILE A 188 21.47 -2.85 -20.85
N GLU A 189 22.59 -3.19 -20.20
CA GLU A 189 23.90 -3.16 -20.85
C GLU A 189 24.08 -4.37 -21.78
N LYS A 190 24.93 -4.23 -22.80
CA LYS A 190 25.15 -5.29 -23.78
C LYS A 190 25.66 -6.57 -23.12
N GLY A 191 24.91 -7.65 -23.29
CA GLY A 191 25.26 -8.98 -22.79
C GLY A 191 24.66 -9.32 -21.42
N GLU A 192 23.93 -8.40 -20.80
CA GLU A 192 23.25 -8.66 -19.55
C GLU A 192 21.84 -9.23 -19.75
N GLN A 193 21.39 -9.98 -18.77
CA GLN A 193 19.99 -10.40 -18.69
C GLN A 193 19.15 -9.28 -18.03
N PRO A 194 17.93 -9.03 -18.52
CA PRO A 194 17.04 -8.09 -17.87
C PRO A 194 16.71 -8.55 -16.44
N ALA A 195 16.80 -7.65 -15.46
CA ALA A 195 16.26 -7.94 -14.15
C ALA A 195 14.73 -7.90 -14.18
N GLN A 196 14.12 -8.61 -13.24
CA GLN A 196 12.67 -8.69 -13.09
C GLN A 196 12.27 -8.45 -11.63
N ILE A 197 11.09 -7.88 -11.43
CA ILE A 197 10.47 -7.70 -10.13
C ILE A 197 9.01 -8.16 -10.16
N VAL A 198 8.57 -8.76 -9.04
CA VAL A 198 7.16 -9.08 -8.82
C VAL A 198 6.49 -7.88 -8.17
N VAL A 199 5.46 -7.36 -8.82
CA VAL A 199 4.59 -6.30 -8.29
C VAL A 199 3.24 -6.92 -7.93
N ILE A 200 2.75 -6.60 -6.74
CA ILE A 200 1.47 -7.07 -6.23
C ILE A 200 0.50 -5.89 -6.24
N LEU A 201 -0.57 -6.02 -7.01
CA LEU A 201 -1.68 -5.09 -7.04
C LEU A 201 -2.79 -5.61 -6.13
N THR A 202 -3.48 -4.69 -5.46
CA THR A 202 -4.58 -5.00 -4.53
C THR A 202 -5.75 -4.05 -4.72
N GLU A 203 -6.94 -4.52 -4.33
CA GLU A 203 -8.18 -3.71 -4.25
C GLU A 203 -8.50 -3.02 -5.58
N ASP A 204 -8.61 -1.68 -5.62
CA ASP A 204 -9.00 -0.94 -6.83
C ASP A 204 -8.01 -1.05 -8.00
N LEU A 205 -6.77 -1.47 -7.75
CA LEU A 205 -5.82 -1.76 -8.83
C LEU A 205 -6.12 -3.07 -9.55
N CYS A 206 -7.01 -3.90 -9.01
CA CYS A 206 -7.48 -5.15 -9.61
C CYS A 206 -8.85 -5.01 -10.29
N GLU A 207 -9.46 -3.82 -10.29
CA GLU A 207 -10.75 -3.60 -10.96
C GLU A 207 -10.64 -3.76 -12.48
N PRO A 208 -11.74 -4.14 -13.18
CA PRO A 208 -11.74 -4.33 -14.64
C PRO A 208 -11.22 -3.12 -15.45
N LYS A 209 -11.42 -1.90 -14.94
CA LYS A 209 -10.89 -0.67 -15.58
C LYS A 209 -9.36 -0.64 -15.67
N MET A 210 -8.68 -1.41 -14.82
CA MET A 210 -7.23 -1.52 -14.77
C MET A 210 -6.68 -2.57 -15.74
N GLU A 211 -7.52 -3.46 -16.28
CA GLU A 211 -7.09 -4.53 -17.19
C GLU A 211 -6.26 -3.99 -18.34
N ARG A 212 -6.68 -2.89 -18.97
CA ARG A 212 -5.95 -2.26 -20.08
C ARG A 212 -4.55 -1.78 -19.70
N LYS A 213 -4.31 -1.47 -18.42
CA LYS A 213 -3.02 -1.00 -17.89
C LYS A 213 -2.15 -2.15 -17.41
N THR A 214 -2.69 -3.36 -17.28
CA THR A 214 -1.99 -4.54 -16.76
C THR A 214 -1.76 -5.61 -17.83
N ILE A 215 -1.87 -5.25 -19.12
CA ILE A 215 -1.64 -6.15 -20.26
C ILE A 215 -0.14 -6.42 -20.43
N PRO A 216 0.29 -7.68 -20.66
CA PRO A 216 1.66 -8.01 -21.04
C PRO A 216 2.15 -7.23 -22.27
N GLY A 217 3.39 -6.74 -22.23
CA GLY A 217 3.98 -5.85 -23.24
C GLY A 217 3.72 -4.37 -23.00
N THR A 218 2.87 -4.00 -22.03
CA THR A 218 2.64 -2.61 -21.67
C THR A 218 3.83 -2.06 -20.88
N ARG A 219 4.34 -0.89 -21.31
CA ARG A 219 5.28 -0.10 -20.51
C ARG A 219 4.53 0.56 -19.37
N VAL A 220 5.04 0.37 -18.15
CA VAL A 220 4.42 0.88 -16.93
C VAL A 220 5.42 1.58 -16.05
N LYS A 221 4.89 2.53 -15.28
CA LYS A 221 5.54 3.16 -14.15
C LYS A 221 4.77 2.73 -12.90
N VAL A 222 5.47 2.16 -11.93
CA VAL A 222 4.88 1.61 -10.71
C VAL A 222 5.42 2.39 -9.52
N THR A 223 4.51 2.94 -8.73
CA THR A 223 4.81 3.50 -7.41
C THR A 223 4.30 2.55 -6.35
N GLY A 224 5.18 2.11 -5.45
CA GLY A 224 4.83 1.09 -4.45
C GLY A 224 5.82 1.02 -3.30
N ILE A 225 5.45 0.25 -2.29
CA ILE A 225 6.27 0.00 -1.10
C ILE A 225 7.06 -1.29 -1.35
N VAL A 226 8.37 -1.27 -1.13
CA VAL A 226 9.18 -2.48 -1.22
C VAL A 226 8.91 -3.35 0.00
N GLU A 227 8.46 -4.58 -0.21
CA GLU A 227 8.24 -5.57 0.86
C GLU A 227 9.21 -6.74 0.73
N ALA A 228 9.49 -7.39 1.87
CA ALA A 228 10.25 -8.62 1.90
C ALA A 228 9.35 -9.78 1.46
N PHE A 229 9.89 -10.68 0.64
CA PHE A 229 9.19 -11.86 0.14
C PHE A 229 9.26 -13.04 1.13
#